data_AF-A0A2M9IKU9-F1
#
_entry.id   AF-A0A2M9IKU9-F1
#
_cell.length_a   1.000
_cell.length_b   1.000
_cell.length_c   1.000
_cell.angle_alpha   90.00
_cell.angle_beta   90.00
_cell.angle_gamma   90.00
#
_symmetry.space_group_name_H-M   'P 1'
#
loop_
_entity.id
_entity.type
_entity.pdbx_description
1 polymer ?
#
loop_
_entity_poly.entity_id
_entity_poly.type
_entity_poly.pdbx_seq_one_letter_code
_entity_poly.pdbx_strand_id
1 'polypeptide(L)'
;MPEETDIPFGGALTFTARITNISQQPVTLSIDYVIHHMKANGKTAPKVFKLAKRSLNPGQSIELTREHSFRPISTRVYYPGAHQVQLQVNGHQFDAVDFRLLQP
;
A
#
# COMPACT_ATOMS: atom_id res chain seq x y z
N MET A 1 12.68 -10.90 -10.51
CA MET A 1 11.24 -11.22 -10.50
C MET A 1 10.54 -10.01 -11.09
N PRO A 2 9.72 -10.15 -12.14
CA PRO A 2 8.97 -9.01 -12.66
C PRO A 2 8.03 -8.50 -11.55
N GLU A 3 7.97 -7.19 -11.39
CA GLU A 3 6.99 -6.54 -10.52
C GLU A 3 5.60 -6.82 -11.11
N GLU A 4 4.86 -7.76 -10.51
CA GLU A 4 3.56 -8.17 -11.03
C GLU A 4 2.53 -7.07 -10.70
N THR A 5 2.24 -6.24 -11.70
CA THR A 5 1.29 -5.13 -11.57
C THR A 5 -0.14 -5.55 -11.86
N ASP A 6 -0.37 -6.77 -12.36
CA ASP A 6 -1.69 -7.30 -12.68
C ASP A 6 -2.14 -8.27 -11.58
N ILE A 7 -3.17 -7.88 -10.83
CA ILE A 7 -3.68 -8.64 -9.69
C ILE A 7 -4.97 -9.35 -10.11
N PRO A 8 -5.02 -10.70 -10.07
CA PRO A 8 -6.25 -11.45 -10.32
C PRO A 8 -7.37 -10.99 -9.40
N PHE A 9 -8.62 -11.02 -9.90
CA PHE A 9 -9.76 -10.80 -9.03
C PHE A 9 -9.81 -11.89 -7.94
N GLY A 10 -9.99 -11.50 -6.68
CA GLY A 10 -9.85 -12.42 -5.55
C GLY A 10 -8.42 -12.79 -5.16
N GLY A 11 -7.43 -12.30 -5.91
CA GLY A 11 -6.00 -12.40 -5.59
C GLY A 11 -5.57 -11.44 -4.48
N ALA A 12 -4.27 -11.19 -4.40
CA ALA A 12 -3.70 -10.28 -3.43
C ALA A 12 -2.53 -9.48 -4.02
N LEU A 13 -2.46 -8.22 -3.63
CA LEU A 13 -1.31 -7.36 -3.91
C LEU A 13 -0.29 -7.55 -2.78
N THR A 14 0.92 -7.96 -3.12
CA THR A 14 2.05 -7.98 -2.19
C THR A 14 3.00 -6.85 -2.52
N PHE A 15 3.32 -6.03 -1.52
CA PHE A 15 4.30 -4.96 -1.67
C PHE A 15 5.24 -4.91 -0.46
N THR A 16 6.43 -4.41 -0.71
CA THR A 16 7.47 -4.25 0.31
C THR A 16 7.90 -2.79 0.37
N ALA A 17 8.01 -2.26 1.58
CA ALA A 17 8.50 -0.93 1.84
C ALA A 17 9.76 -1.01 2.69
N ARG A 18 10.84 -0.35 2.23
CA ARG A 18 12.07 -0.17 3.00
C ARG A 18 12.17 1.27 3.46
N ILE A 19 12.34 1.47 4.77
CA ILE A 19 12.41 2.79 5.38
C ILE A 19 13.72 2.89 6.15
N THR A 20 14.48 3.95 5.87
CA THR A 20 15.75 4.24 6.53
C THR A 20 15.65 5.57 7.27
N ASN A 21 16.06 5.58 8.54
CA ASN A 21 16.21 6.82 9.29
C ASN A 21 17.54 7.50 8.91
N ILE A 22 17.46 8.55 8.10
CA ILE A 22 18.61 9.37 7.68
C ILE A 22 18.96 10.50 8.66
N SER A 23 18.21 10.62 9.76
CA SER A 23 18.45 11.65 10.77
C SER A 23 19.50 11.20 11.80
N GLN A 24 20.00 12.16 12.58
CA GLN A 24 20.96 11.92 13.67
C GLN A 24 20.27 11.58 15.00
N GLN A 25 18.94 11.43 15.03
CA GLN A 25 18.19 11.12 16.25
C GLN A 25 17.27 9.91 16.06
N PRO A 26 16.91 9.18 17.13
CA PRO A 26 15.88 8.15 17.05
C PRO A 26 14.54 8.77 16.64
N VAL A 27 13.83 8.12 15.73
CA VAL A 27 12.50 8.55 15.25
C VAL A 27 11.47 7.47 15.50
N THR A 28 10.24 7.87 15.81
CA THR A 28 9.10 6.95 15.86
C THR A 28 8.20 7.17 14.65
N LEU A 29 7.96 6.10 13.91
CA LEU A 29 7.21 6.09 12.66
C LEU A 29 5.88 5.35 12.86
N SER A 30 4.79 6.03 12.53
CA SER A 30 3.49 5.42 12.25
C SER A 30 3.41 5.20 10.75
N ILE A 31 3.42 3.94 10.34
CA ILE A 31 3.52 3.52 8.95
C ILE A 31 2.16 2.95 8.56
N ASP A 32 1.56 3.58 7.57
CA ASP A 32 0.29 3.24 6.95
C ASP A 32 0.52 3.03 5.44
N TYR A 33 -0.46 2.44 4.78
CA TYR A 33 -0.52 2.41 3.32
C TYR A 33 -1.91 2.80 2.83
N VAL A 34 -1.99 3.37 1.64
CA VAL A 34 -3.22 3.84 1.03
C VAL A 34 -3.46 3.03 -0.23
N ILE A 35 -4.66 2.46 -0.36
CA ILE A 35 -5.12 1.90 -1.63
C ILE A 35 -6.12 2.88 -2.24
N HIS A 36 -5.82 3.34 -3.45
CA HIS A 36 -6.68 4.16 -4.28
C HIS A 36 -7.58 3.23 -5.09
N HIS A 37 -8.74 2.88 -4.52
CA HIS A 37 -9.67 1.94 -5.14
C HIS A 37 -10.42 2.56 -6.30
N MET A 38 -10.47 1.86 -7.43
CA MET A 38 -11.34 2.22 -8.54
C MET A 38 -12.81 2.18 -8.09
N LYS A 39 -13.58 3.18 -8.53
CA LYS A 39 -15.04 3.26 -8.34
C LYS A 39 -15.77 3.03 -9.65
N ALA A 40 -17.07 2.78 -9.56
CA ALA A 40 -17.96 2.64 -10.71
C ALA A 40 -17.88 3.80 -11.72
N ASN A 41 -17.52 5.01 -11.28
CA ASN A 41 -17.42 6.21 -12.12
C ASN A 41 -16.04 6.41 -12.76
N GLY A 42 -15.15 5.41 -12.70
CA GLY A 42 -13.81 5.48 -13.29
C GLY A 42 -12.80 6.32 -12.51
N LYS A 43 -13.20 6.89 -11.35
CA LYS A 43 -12.28 7.61 -10.44
C LYS A 43 -11.77 6.69 -9.35
N THR A 44 -10.61 7.00 -8.80
CA THR A 44 -10.10 6.30 -7.62
C THR A 44 -10.50 7.02 -6.32
N ALA A 45 -10.53 6.28 -5.20
CA ALA A 45 -10.68 6.87 -3.88
C ALA A 45 -9.74 6.24 -2.85
N PRO A 46 -9.07 7.06 -2.03
CA PRO A 46 -8.11 6.56 -1.06
C PRO A 46 -8.82 5.82 0.08
N LYS A 47 -8.22 4.69 0.47
CA LYS A 47 -8.53 4.00 1.71
C LYS A 47 -7.22 3.74 2.44
N VAL A 48 -7.08 4.34 3.62
CA VAL A 48 -5.89 4.18 4.47
C VAL A 48 -6.02 2.91 5.30
N PHE A 49 -4.93 2.15 5.38
CA PHE A 49 -4.78 0.93 6.16
C PHE A 49 -3.55 1.04 7.05
N LYS A 50 -3.65 0.52 8.27
CA LYS A 50 -2.52 0.46 9.21
C LYS A 50 -1.53 -0.61 8.75
N LEU A 51 -0.24 -0.28 8.74
CA LEU A 51 0.83 -1.24 8.47
C LEU A 51 1.59 -1.60 9.74
N ALA A 52 2.25 -0.62 10.36
CA ALA A 52 3.07 -0.85 11.54
C ALA A 52 3.37 0.45 12.29
N LYS A 53 3.80 0.33 13.55
CA LYS A 53 4.48 1.40 14.29
C LYS A 53 5.88 0.93 14.66
N ARG A 54 6.92 1.70 14.35
CA ARG A 54 8.32 1.31 14.57
C ARG A 54 9.15 2.50 15.04
N SER A 55 10.10 2.25 15.92
CA SER A 55 11.12 3.24 16.29
C SER A 55 12.42 2.85 15.61
N LEU A 56 13.08 3.81 14.96
CA LEU A 56 14.33 3.63 14.23
C LEU A 56 15.41 4.51 14.84
N ASN A 57 16.52 3.91 15.21
CA ASN A 57 17.74 4.63 15.57
C ASN A 57 18.36 5.31 14.34
N PRO A 58 19.26 6.29 14.51
CA PRO A 58 20.01 6.90 13.40
C PRO A 58 20.66 5.85 12.50
N GLY A 59 20.50 5.97 11.19
CA GLY A 59 21.02 5.04 10.19
C GLY A 59 20.30 3.69 10.11
N GLN A 60 19.37 3.39 11.02
CA GLN A 60 18.66 2.11 11.02
C GLN A 60 17.69 2.05 9.85
N SER A 61 17.63 0.87 9.22
CA SER A 61 16.65 0.54 8.18
C SER A 61 15.73 -0.58 8.65
N ILE A 62 14.48 -0.52 8.23
CA ILE A 62 13.52 -1.61 8.35
C ILE A 62 12.93 -1.93 6.98
N GLU A 63 12.50 -3.17 6.84
CA GLU A 63 11.73 -3.64 5.70
C GLU A 63 10.40 -4.20 6.20
N LEU A 64 9.33 -3.85 5.51
CA LEU A 64 7.96 -4.25 5.83
C LEU A 64 7.32 -4.80 4.57
N THR A 65 6.97 -6.07 4.59
CA THR A 65 6.19 -6.71 3.53
C THR A 65 4.73 -6.82 3.95
N ARG A 66 3.82 -6.48 3.04
CA ARG A 66 2.39 -6.55 3.28
C ARG A 66 1.66 -7.16 2.10
N GLU A 67 0.70 -8.01 2.44
CA GLU A 67 -0.28 -8.54 1.50
C GLU A 67 -1.65 -7.87 1.73
N HIS A 68 -2.25 -7.37 0.65
CA HIS A 68 -3.58 -6.79 0.61
C HIS A 68 -4.51 -7.63 -0.26
N SER A 69 -5.52 -8.26 0.35
CA SER A 69 -6.43 -9.17 -0.36
C SER A 69 -7.54 -8.43 -1.09
N PHE A 70 -7.78 -8.81 -2.34
CA PHE A 70 -8.93 -8.41 -3.15
C PHE A 70 -10.01 -9.49 -3.21
N ARG A 71 -10.03 -10.43 -2.24
CA ARG A 71 -11.14 -11.37 -2.09
C ARG A 71 -12.46 -10.63 -1.88
N PRO A 72 -13.52 -10.96 -2.63
CA PRO A 72 -14.83 -10.35 -2.43
C PRO A 72 -15.26 -10.48 -0.98
N ILE A 73 -15.62 -9.35 -0.38
CA ILE A 73 -16.24 -9.32 0.94
C ILE A 73 -17.64 -8.72 0.79
N SER A 74 -18.56 -9.11 1.67
CA SER A 74 -19.98 -8.73 1.58
C SER A 74 -20.22 -7.21 1.61
N THR A 75 -19.26 -6.43 2.11
CA THR A 75 -19.40 -4.98 2.33
C THR A 75 -18.70 -4.13 1.28
N ARG A 76 -17.99 -4.71 0.31
CA ARG A 76 -17.22 -3.95 -0.68
C ARG A 76 -17.16 -4.63 -2.04
N VAL A 77 -17.66 -3.91 -3.04
CA VAL A 77 -17.48 -4.26 -4.46
C VAL A 77 -16.12 -3.74 -4.93
N TYR A 78 -15.31 -4.63 -5.50
CA TYR A 78 -14.09 -4.24 -6.21
C TYR A 78 -14.39 -4.07 -7.69
N TYR A 79 -13.99 -2.93 -8.25
CA TYR A 79 -14.14 -2.64 -9.67
C TYR A 79 -12.82 -2.95 -10.37
N PRO A 80 -12.78 -3.79 -11.42
CA PRO A 80 -11.56 -4.02 -12.21
C PRO A 80 -11.00 -2.73 -12.80
N GLY A 81 -9.69 -2.71 -13.09
CA GLY A 81 -9.00 -1.59 -13.71
C GLY A 81 -7.88 -1.01 -12.85
N ALA A 82 -7.46 0.22 -13.18
CA ALA A 82 -6.30 0.88 -12.57
C ALA A 82 -6.57 1.28 -11.11
N HIS A 83 -5.66 0.87 -10.25
CA HIS A 83 -5.60 1.21 -8.84
C HIS A 83 -4.19 1.70 -8.53
N GLN A 84 -4.03 2.29 -7.34
CA GLN A 84 -2.72 2.74 -6.88
C GLN A 84 -2.52 2.34 -5.42
N VAL A 85 -1.30 1.97 -5.07
CA VAL A 85 -0.85 1.79 -3.70
C VAL A 85 0.17 2.86 -3.35
N GLN A 86 0.08 3.41 -2.15
CA GLN A 86 0.96 4.47 -1.69
C GLN A 86 1.39 4.22 -0.25
N LEU A 87 2.66 4.47 0.07
CA LEU A 87 3.13 4.45 1.45
C LEU A 87 2.78 5.79 2.12
N GLN A 88 2.33 5.73 3.38
CA GLN A 88 2.08 6.93 4.19
C GLN A 88 2.77 6.79 5.54
N VAL A 89 3.74 7.65 5.84
CA VAL A 89 4.50 7.62 7.11
C VAL A 89 4.27 8.91 7.88
N ASN A 90 3.81 8.81 9.13
CA ASN A 90 3.47 9.95 9.98
C ASN A 90 2.50 10.95 9.31
N GLY A 91 1.61 10.45 8.46
CA GLY A 91 0.66 11.27 7.70
C GLY A 91 1.21 11.83 6.38
N HIS A 92 2.51 11.70 6.12
CA HIS A 92 3.13 12.11 4.85
C HIS A 92 3.01 11.01 3.80
N GLN A 93 2.45 11.33 2.65
CA GLN A 93 2.27 10.41 1.52
C GLN A 93 3.48 10.43 0.58
N PHE A 94 3.95 9.25 0.19
CA PHE A 94 5.08 9.07 -0.74
C PHE A 94 4.56 8.82 -2.17
N ASP A 95 5.41 8.54 -3.14
CA ASP A 95 4.95 8.26 -4.49
C ASP A 95 4.02 7.05 -4.54
N ALA A 96 2.99 7.15 -5.39
CA ALA A 96 2.05 6.08 -5.61
C ALA A 96 2.56 5.15 -6.72
N VAL A 97 2.28 3.86 -6.58
CA VAL A 97 2.60 2.83 -7.56
C VAL A 97 1.30 2.28 -8.12
N ASP A 98 1.22 2.24 -9.45
CA ASP A 98 0.05 1.76 -10.16
C ASP A 98 0.02 0.23 -10.20
N PHE A 99 -1.18 -0.33 -10.08
CA PHE A 99 -1.46 -1.74 -10.35
C PHE A 99 -2.85 -1.86 -10.99
N ARG A 100 -3.12 -2.98 -11.65
CA ARG A 100 -4.40 -3.26 -12.30
C ARG A 100 -5.05 -4.44 -11.62
N LEU A 101 -6.29 -4.25 -11.18
CA LEU A 101 -7.13 -5.37 -10.77
C LEU A 101 -7.78 -5.96 -12.02
N LEU A 102 -7.57 -7.25 -12.27
CA LEU A 102 -8.14 -7.97 -13.40
C LEU A 102 -9.65 -8.23 -13.20
N GLN A 103 -10.31 -8.61 -14.28
CA GLN A 103 -11.71 -9.02 -14.22
C GLN A 103 -11.87 -10.34 -13.43
N PRO A 104 -13.05 -10.58 -12.80
CA PRO A 104 -13.42 -11.86 -12.22
C PRO A 104 -13.29 -13.04 -13.16
#